data_AF-A0A378R329-F1
#
_entry.id   AF-A0A378R329-F1
#
_cell.length_a   1.000
_cell.length_b   1.000
_cell.length_c   1.000
_cell.angle_alpha   90.00
_cell.angle_beta   90.00
_cell.angle_gamma   90.00
#
_symmetry.space_group_name_H-M   'P 1'
#
loop_
_entity.id
_entity.type
_entity.pdbx_description
1 polymer ?
#
loop_
_entity_poly.entity_id
_entity_poly.type
_entity_poly.pdbx_seq_one_letter_code
_entity_poly.pdbx_strand_id
1 'polypeptide(L)' 'MNVQKLPTESTDDLAYEVTGQVFFASADNFIAQFDFSTQPKTVSIDLTHAHFGDITAISSLDKVVLKYLKWGQM' A
#
# COMPACT_ATOMS: atom_id res chain seq x y z
N MET A 1 -1.79 1.73 -12.83
CA MET A 1 -2.22 1.64 -11.42
C MET A 1 -1.95 2.98 -10.77
N ASN A 2 -2.86 3.44 -9.92
CA ASN A 2 -2.72 4.66 -9.15
C ASN A 2 -2.89 4.33 -7.66
N VAL A 3 -2.05 4.91 -6.81
CA VAL A 3 -2.20 4.86 -5.34
C VAL A 3 -2.35 6.30 -4.86
N GLN A 4 -3.51 6.63 -4.35
CA GLN A 4 -3.81 7.97 -3.83
C GLN A 4 -3.89 7.92 -2.31
N LYS A 5 -3.08 8.72 -1.63
CA LYS A 5 -3.22 8.97 -0.20
C LYS A 5 -4.45 9.86 0.02
N LEU A 6 -5.38 9.40 0.86
CA LEU A 6 -6.60 10.11 1.21
C LEU A 6 -6.36 10.98 2.46
N PRO A 7 -7.07 12.12 2.59
CA PRO A 7 -7.01 12.92 3.81
C PRO A 7 -7.60 12.13 4.98
N THR A 8 -6.92 12.19 6.11
CA THR A 8 -7.34 11.62 7.39
C THR A 8 -7.47 12.73 8.44
N GLU A 9 -8.39 12.58 9.39
CA GLU A 9 -8.57 13.57 10.47
C GLU A 9 -7.45 13.51 11.52
N SER A 10 -6.74 12.38 11.59
CA SER A 10 -5.66 12.10 12.53
C SER A 10 -4.35 11.88 11.80
N THR A 11 -3.24 12.39 12.37
CA THR A 11 -1.88 12.11 11.89
C THR A 11 -1.42 10.69 12.17
N ASP A 12 -2.12 9.97 13.07
CA ASP A 12 -1.83 8.58 13.41
C ASP A 12 -2.42 7.57 12.41
N ASP A 13 -3.26 8.02 11.47
CA ASP A 13 -3.95 7.14 10.53
C ASP A 13 -3.57 7.49 9.09
N LEU A 14 -3.31 6.46 8.28
CA LEU A 14 -3.14 6.59 6.84
C LEU A 14 -4.25 5.86 6.10
N ALA A 15 -4.79 6.50 5.07
CA ALA A 15 -5.74 5.88 4.16
C ALA A 15 -5.24 6.00 2.71
N TYR A 16 -5.34 4.91 1.95
CA TYR A 16 -4.96 4.84 0.55
C TYR A 16 -6.09 4.25 -0.28
N GLU A 17 -6.34 4.85 -1.45
CA GLU A 17 -7.15 4.24 -2.51
C GLU A 17 -6.22 3.72 -3.60
N VAL A 18 -6.39 2.44 -3.97
CA VAL A 18 -5.67 1.81 -5.08
C VAL A 18 -6.62 1.53 -6.22
N THR A 19 -6.28 2.00 -7.42
CA THR A 19 -7.09 1.79 -8.62
C THR A 19 -6.26 1.27 -9.81
N GLY A 20 -6.90 0.48 -10.67
CA GLY A 20 -6.31 -0.08 -11.88
C GLY A 20 -5.56 -1.40 -11.64
N GLN A 21 -4.66 -1.75 -12.57
CA GLN A 21 -4.05 -3.08 -12.61
C GLN A 21 -2.64 -3.12 -11.99
N VAL A 22 -2.45 -4.03 -11.04
CA VAL A 22 -1.16 -4.41 -10.47
C VAL A 22 -0.75 -5.76 -11.06
N PHE A 23 0.43 -5.80 -11.65
CA PHE A 23 1.01 -7.00 -12.25
C PHE A 23 2.53 -6.96 -12.08
N PHE A 24 3.22 -8.03 -12.45
CA PHE A 24 4.67 -8.18 -12.29
C PHE A 24 5.47 -6.92 -12.66
N ALA A 25 5.21 -6.31 -13.82
CA ALA A 25 5.99 -5.16 -14.28
C ALA A 25 5.72 -3.86 -13.49
N SER A 26 4.63 -3.80 -12.72
CA SER A 26 4.28 -2.64 -11.88
C SER A 26 4.46 -2.88 -10.38
N ALA A 27 4.87 -4.08 -9.96
CA ALA A 27 4.97 -4.48 -8.55
C ALA A 27 5.90 -3.56 -7.73
N ASP A 28 7.08 -3.21 -8.25
CA ASP A 28 8.01 -2.33 -7.55
C ASP A 28 7.50 -0.88 -7.48
N ASN A 29 6.87 -0.41 -8.56
CA ASN A 29 6.23 0.91 -8.59
C ASN A 29 5.08 0.98 -7.58
N PHE A 30 4.26 -0.08 -7.47
CA PHE A 30 3.18 -0.15 -6.48
C PHE A 30 3.69 0.05 -5.06
N ILE A 31 4.75 -0.67 -4.67
CA ILE A 31 5.34 -0.53 -3.33
C ILE A 31 5.87 0.90 -3.12
N ALA A 32 6.51 1.49 -4.13
CA ALA A 32 7.12 2.81 -4.03
C ALA A 32 6.13 3.97 -3.84
N GLN A 33 4.83 3.77 -4.13
CA GLN A 33 3.81 4.82 -3.94
C GLN A 33 3.30 4.95 -2.49
N PHE A 34 3.68 4.03 -1.60
CA PHE A 34 3.31 4.10 -0.19
C PHE A 34 4.34 4.90 0.61
N ASP A 35 3.85 5.71 1.55
CA ASP A 35 4.68 6.50 2.46
C ASP A 35 5.07 5.66 3.69
N PHE A 36 6.28 5.12 3.65
CA PHE A 36 6.90 4.42 4.77
C PHE A 36 7.82 5.33 5.59
N SER A 37 7.58 6.65 5.65
CA SER A 37 8.37 7.58 6.49
C SER A 37 7.69 7.92 7.82
N THR A 38 6.42 7.53 7.99
CA THR A 38 5.61 7.76 9.19
C THR A 38 5.20 6.45 9.85
N GLN A 39 5.02 6.45 11.17
CA GLN A 39 4.63 5.25 11.94
C GLN A 39 3.17 5.36 12.39
N PRO A 40 2.21 5.13 11.47
CA PRO A 40 0.80 5.21 11.81
C PRO A 40 0.38 4.06 12.72
N LYS A 41 -0.63 4.32 13.54
CA LYS A 41 -1.33 3.29 14.31
C LYS A 41 -2.20 2.41 13.40
N THR A 42 -2.82 3.02 12.40
CA THR A 42 -3.71 2.33 11.47
C THR A 42 -3.37 2.69 10.03
N VAL A 43 -3.37 1.67 9.16
CA VAL A 43 -3.28 1.87 7.71
C VAL A 43 -4.46 1.18 7.04
N SER A 44 -5.28 1.95 6.33
CA SER A 44 -6.37 1.45 5.51
C SER A 44 -5.96 1.50 4.04
N ILE A 45 -6.10 0.38 3.34
CA ILE A 45 -5.81 0.27 1.90
C ILE A 45 -7.08 -0.22 1.22
N ASP A 46 -7.76 0.66 0.51
CA ASP A 46 -8.91 0.32 -0.30
C ASP A 46 -8.46 -0.24 -1.65
N LEU A 47 -8.84 -1.49 -1.93
CA LEU A 47 -8.53 -2.23 -3.14
C LEU A 47 -9.77 -2.48 -4.01
N THR A 48 -10.90 -1.84 -3.71
CA THR A 48 -12.20 -2.08 -4.38
C THR A 48 -12.12 -1.95 -5.90
N HIS A 49 -11.30 -1.02 -6.39
CA HIS A 49 -11.10 -0.76 -7.82
C HIS A 49 -9.72 -1.20 -8.33
N ALA A 50 -9.02 -2.04 -7.57
CA ALA A 50 -7.72 -2.60 -7.93
C ALA A 50 -7.86 -4.05 -8.41
N HIS A 51 -7.10 -4.42 -9.44
CA HIS A 51 -6.99 -5.79 -9.91
C HIS A 51 -5.54 -6.27 -9.82
N PHE A 52 -5.34 -7.35 -9.08
CA PHE A 52 -4.04 -8.01 -8.95
C PHE A 52 -3.98 -9.19 -9.94
N GLY A 53 -3.18 -9.05 -10.98
CA GLY A 53 -3.20 -9.93 -12.14
C GLY A 53 -2.34 -11.20 -12.03
N ASP A 54 -1.42 -11.27 -11.07
CA ASP A 54 -0.51 -12.40 -10.88
C ASP A 54 0.02 -12.50 -9.43
N ILE A 55 0.74 -13.60 -9.15
CA ILE A 55 1.30 -13.88 -7.82
C ILE A 55 2.32 -12.83 -7.35
N THR A 56 3.04 -12.21 -8.28
CA THR A 56 4.00 -11.14 -7.95
C THR A 56 3.27 -9.90 -7.49
N ALA A 57 2.15 -9.56 -8.14
CA ALA A 57 1.28 -8.47 -7.70
C ALA A 57 0.81 -8.70 -6.25
N ILE A 58 0.31 -9.90 -5.93
CA ILE A 58 -0.10 -10.22 -4.56
C ILE A 58 1.08 -10.14 -3.58
N SER A 59 2.24 -10.70 -3.96
CA SER A 59 3.46 -10.62 -3.15
C SER A 59 3.93 -9.18 -2.90
N SER A 60 3.62 -8.25 -3.81
CA SER A 60 3.93 -6.84 -3.63
C SER A 60 3.04 -6.17 -2.57
N LEU A 61 1.77 -6.57 -2.45
CA LEU A 61 0.89 -6.17 -1.36
C LEU A 61 1.38 -6.70 -0.01
N ASP A 62 1.79 -7.97 0.04
CA ASP A 62 2.38 -8.55 1.27
C ASP A 62 3.60 -7.75 1.73
N LYS A 63 4.47 -7.32 0.80
CA LYS A 63 5.62 -6.47 1.12
C LYS A 63 5.20 -5.11 1.70
N VAL A 64 4.15 -4.48 1.17
CA VAL A 64 3.61 -3.21 1.71
C VAL A 64 3.12 -3.42 3.15
N VAL A 65 2.30 -4.45 3.38
CA VAL A 65 1.78 -4.79 4.71
C VAL A 65 2.93 -5.05 5.68
N LEU A 66 3.90 -5.88 5.28
CA LEU A 66 5.06 -6.19 6.12
C LEU A 66 5.92 -4.97 6.42
N LYS A 67 6.05 -4.00 5.50
CA LYS A 67 6.82 -2.76 5.75
C LYS A 67 6.17 -1.90 6.83
N TYR A 68 4.84 -1.77 6.82
CA TYR A 68 4.13 -1.05 7.88
C TYR A 68 4.20 -1.78 9.22
N LEU A 69 4.17 -3.12 9.23
CA LEU A 69 4.30 -3.92 10.45
C LEU A 69 5.75 -3.92 11.01
N LYS A 70 6.76 -3.96 10.14
CA LYS A 70 8.18 -4.07 10.54
C LYS A 70 8.74 -2.82 11.19
N TRP A 71 8.07 -1.67 11.10
CA TRP A 71 8.40 -0.51 11.93
C TRP A 71 8.13 -0.71 13.42
N GLY A 72 7.50 -1.82 13.81
CA GLY A 72 7.51 -2.30 15.21
C GLY A 72 8.67 -3.22 15.59
N GLN A 73 9.58 -3.58 14.68
CA GLN A 73 10.65 -4.58 14.92
C GLN A 73 12.00 -4.27 14.23
N MET A 74 12.46 -3.02 14.28
CA MET A 74 13.89 -2.69 14.15
C MET A 74 14.33 -1.76 15.27
#